data_AF-A0A7M3MZD2-F1
#
_entry.id   AF-A0A7M3MZD2-F1
#
_cell.length_a   1.000
_cell.length_b   1.000
_cell.length_c   1.000
_cell.angle_alpha   90.00
_cell.angle_beta   90.00
_cell.angle_gamma   90.00
#
_symmetry.space_group_name_H-M   'P 1'
#
loop_
_entity.id
_entity.type
_entity.pdbx_description
1 polymer ?
#
loop_
_entity_poly.entity_id
_entity_poly.type
_entity_poly.pdbx_seq_one_letter_code
_entity_poly.pdbx_strand_id
1 'polypeptide(L)'
;MKMLKELIDLLPPEKIAQIELVGGNSNNNTQLEKLYRGLHKGEFSSEEDAMKSLYGSKTNCEATFAKLRERLRDRLLNTLFFI
;
A
#
# COMPACT_ATOMS: atom_id res chain seq x y z
N MET A 1 -4.50 9.49 -2.85
CA MET A 1 -3.71 9.21 -1.62
C MET A 1 -4.44 9.43 -0.31
N LYS A 2 -5.18 10.54 -0.12
CA LYS A 2 -5.84 10.86 1.16
C LYS A 2 -6.69 9.71 1.74
N MET A 3 -7.60 9.15 0.94
CA MET A 3 -8.44 8.01 1.34
C MET A 3 -7.64 6.79 1.82
N LEU A 4 -6.53 6.46 1.16
CA LEU A 4 -5.71 5.31 1.56
C LEU A 4 -5.05 5.56 2.92
N LYS A 5 -4.57 6.77 3.18
CA LYS A 5 -4.01 7.14 4.48
C LYS A 5 -5.07 7.04 5.57
N GLU A 6 -6.26 7.60 5.32
CA GLU A 6 -7.38 7.54 6.27
C GLU A 6 -7.79 6.09 6.58
N LEU A 7 -7.79 5.19 5.58
CA LEU A 7 -8.06 3.76 5.80
C LEU A 7 -6.96 3.07 6.62
N ILE A 8 -5.70 3.43 6.40
CA ILE A 8 -4.57 2.88 7.14
C ILE A 8 -4.61 3.33 8.60
N ASP A 9 -4.89 4.62 8.84
CA ASP A 9 -4.98 5.19 10.19
C ASP A 9 -6.16 4.63 11.00
N LEU A 10 -7.21 4.17 10.31
CA LEU A 10 -8.40 3.59 10.94
C LEU A 10 -8.22 2.11 11.30
N LEU A 11 -7.19 1.44 10.77
CA LEU A 11 -6.93 0.03 11.04
C LEU A 11 -6.15 -0.14 12.36
N PRO A 12 -6.59 -1.03 13.25
CA PRO A 12 -5.85 -1.31 14.47
C PRO A 12 -4.53 -2.04 14.13
N PRO A 13 -3.47 -1.85 14.94
CA PRO A 13 -2.14 -2.40 14.67
C PRO A 13 -2.10 -3.93 14.54
N GLU A 14 -3.04 -4.62 15.17
CA GLU A 14 -3.19 -6.08 15.08
C GLU A 14 -3.69 -6.55 13.71
N LYS A 15 -4.50 -5.73 13.03
CA LYS A 15 -5.00 -5.98 11.66
C LYS A 15 -3.96 -5.60 10.61
N ILE A 16 -3.07 -4.65 10.93
CA ILE A 16 -1.93 -4.27 10.07
C ILE A 16 -1.03 -5.48 9.81
N ALA A 17 -0.70 -6.26 10.86
CA ALA A 17 0.10 -7.47 10.73
C ALA A 17 -0.55 -8.54 9.83
N GLN A 18 -1.89 -8.58 9.73
CA GLN A 18 -2.59 -9.50 8.84
C GLN A 18 -2.46 -9.09 7.37
N ILE A 19 -2.42 -7.78 7.08
CA ILE A 19 -2.13 -7.29 5.72
C ILE A 19 -0.70 -7.71 5.30
N GLU A 20 0.23 -7.79 6.25
CA GLU A 20 1.61 -8.29 6.05
C GLU A 20 1.67 -9.81 5.83
N LEU A 21 0.76 -10.60 6.43
CA LEU A 21 0.83 -12.07 6.45
C LEU A 21 0.07 -12.81 5.33
N VAL A 22 -0.94 -12.19 4.69
CA VAL A 22 -1.83 -12.90 3.73
C VAL A 22 -1.20 -13.12 2.34
N GLY A 23 0.06 -12.72 2.13
CA GLY A 23 0.83 -13.03 0.93
C GLY A 23 1.94 -14.03 1.19
N GLY A 24 1.61 -15.31 1.43
CA GLY A 24 2.58 -16.36 1.73
C GLY A 24 3.68 -16.48 0.68
N ASN A 25 4.84 -15.88 0.95
CA ASN A 25 6.17 -16.44 0.78
C ASN A 25 7.21 -15.45 1.32
N SER A 26 8.20 -15.95 2.03
CA SER A 26 9.15 -15.25 2.91
C SER A 26 10.19 -14.32 2.22
N ASN A 27 9.77 -13.49 1.28
CA ASN A 27 10.57 -12.39 0.72
C ASN A 27 9.77 -11.07 0.80
N ASN A 28 9.80 -10.47 1.99
CA ASN A 28 9.10 -9.24 2.43
C ASN A 28 9.54 -7.97 1.68
N ASN A 29 9.34 -7.90 0.36
CA ASN A 29 9.83 -6.79 -0.45
C ASN A 29 8.94 -6.45 -1.66
N THR A 30 7.65 -6.77 -1.58
CA THR A 30 6.71 -6.49 -2.67
C THR A 30 6.45 -4.98 -2.79
N GLN A 31 6.18 -4.50 -4.01
CA GLN A 31 5.81 -3.10 -4.25
C GLN A 31 4.58 -2.66 -3.43
N LEU A 32 3.68 -3.60 -3.13
CA LEU A 32 2.46 -3.35 -2.37
C LEU A 32 2.78 -3.05 -0.90
N GLU A 33 3.67 -3.85 -0.30
CA GLU A 33 4.13 -3.64 1.07
C GLU A 33 4.92 -2.33 1.19
N LYS A 34 5.76 -2.02 0.21
CA LYS A 34 6.47 -0.73 0.15
C LYS A 34 5.50 0.45 0.07
N LEU A 35 4.48 0.36 -0.77
CA LEU A 35 3.43 1.38 -0.87
C LEU A 35 2.71 1.57 0.47
N TYR A 36 2.33 0.47 1.11
CA TYR A 36 1.69 0.49 2.41
C TYR A 36 2.59 1.12 3.49
N ARG A 37 3.83 0.65 3.65
CA ARG A 37 4.78 1.14 4.66
C ARG A 37 5.06 2.63 4.47
N GLY A 38 5.29 3.08 3.24
CA GLY A 38 5.56 4.49 2.98
C GLY A 38 4.32 5.38 3.17
N LEU A 39 3.10 4.87 2.94
CA LEU A 39 1.88 5.59 3.31
C LEU A 39 1.70 5.67 4.83
N HIS A 40 1.88 4.55 5.54
CA HIS A 40 1.77 4.46 7.01
C HIS A 40 2.81 5.34 7.73
N LYS A 41 4.04 5.40 7.21
CA LYS A 41 5.09 6.27 7.74
C LYS A 41 4.95 7.74 7.32
N GLY A 42 4.01 8.07 6.45
CA GLY A 42 3.86 9.40 5.88
C GLY A 42 4.96 9.80 4.90
N GLU A 43 5.76 8.85 4.41
CA GLU A 43 6.83 9.07 3.43
C GLU A 43 6.26 9.52 2.07
N PHE A 44 5.05 9.08 1.71
CA PHE A 44 4.42 9.44 0.43
C PHE A 44 3.36 10.53 0.59
N SER A 45 3.63 11.70 0.03
CA SER A 45 2.67 12.83 0.01
C SER A 45 1.78 12.83 -1.23
N SER A 46 2.30 12.34 -2.36
CA SER A 46 1.63 12.35 -3.67
C SER A 46 1.79 11.01 -4.39
N GLU A 47 0.98 10.80 -5.43
CA GLU A 47 1.08 9.59 -6.27
C GLU A 47 2.41 9.53 -7.00
N GLU A 48 2.87 10.68 -7.49
CA GLU A 48 4.14 10.83 -8.19
C GLU A 48 5.33 10.48 -7.30
N ASP A 49 5.28 10.88 -6.03
CA ASP A 49 6.33 10.61 -5.04
C ASP A 49 6.41 9.11 -4.71
N ALA A 50 5.25 8.48 -4.47
CA ALA A 50 5.15 7.04 -4.30
C ALA A 50 5.63 6.28 -5.56
N MET A 51 5.19 6.70 -6.75
CA MET A 51 5.61 6.09 -8.02
C MET A 51 7.12 6.17 -8.21
N LYS A 52 7.71 7.34 -7.96
CA LYS A 52 9.15 7.56 -8.08
C LYS A 52 9.94 6.72 -7.08
N SER A 53 9.46 6.58 -5.85
CA SER A 53 10.10 5.74 -4.83
C SER A 53 10.02 4.24 -5.18
N LEU A 54 8.87 3.79 -5.69
CA LEU A 54 8.61 2.38 -5.98
C LEU A 54 9.25 1.89 -7.27
N TYR A 55 9.25 2.72 -8.32
CA TYR A 55 9.66 2.33 -9.67
C TYR A 55 10.88 3.09 -10.21
N GLY A 56 11.37 4.11 -9.50
CA GLY A 56 12.45 4.99 -9.96
C GLY A 56 12.00 5.89 -11.12
N SER A 57 12.94 6.28 -11.98
CA SER A 57 12.68 7.10 -13.17
C SER A 57 12.12 6.31 -14.36
N LYS A 58 11.47 5.16 -14.12
CA LYS A 58 10.89 4.35 -15.19
C LYS A 58 9.68 5.08 -15.78
N THR A 59 9.77 5.41 -17.05
CA THR A 59 8.62 5.87 -17.85
C THR A 59 7.54 4.79 -17.94
N ASN A 60 6.27 5.21 -18.00
CA ASN A 60 5.07 4.34 -18.16
C ASN A 60 4.69 3.44 -16.97
N CYS A 61 5.06 3.79 -15.73
CA CYS A 61 4.63 3.03 -14.55
C CYS A 61 3.23 3.39 -14.02
N GLU A 62 2.57 4.41 -14.58
CA GLU A 62 1.28 4.93 -14.09
C GLU A 62 0.18 3.86 -14.06
N ALA A 63 -0.01 3.12 -15.15
CA ALA A 63 -1.03 2.07 -15.20
C ALA A 63 -0.74 0.92 -14.21
N THR A 64 0.53 0.58 -14.03
CA THR A 64 0.97 -0.45 -13.07
C THR A 64 0.76 0.03 -11.64
N PHE A 65 1.06 1.30 -11.37
CA PHE A 65 0.84 1.91 -10.07
C PHE A 65 -0.65 2.05 -9.73
N ALA A 66 -1.50 2.42 -10.71
CA ALA A 66 -2.94 2.48 -10.52
C ALA A 66 -3.49 1.13 -10.05
N LYS A 67 -3.08 0.03 -10.68
CA LYS A 67 -3.43 -1.34 -10.26
C LYS A 67 -2.90 -1.67 -8.87
N LEU A 68 -1.68 -1.24 -8.54
CA LEU A 68 -1.10 -1.44 -7.20
C LEU A 68 -1.91 -0.71 -6.12
N ARG A 69 -2.29 0.55 -6.41
CA ARG A 69 -3.10 1.41 -5.54
C ARG A 69 -4.47 0.80 -5.29
N GLU A 70 -5.12 0.29 -6.33
CA GLU A 70 -6.42 -0.37 -6.25
C GLU A 70 -6.35 -1.65 -5.41
N ARG A 71 -5.34 -2.51 -5.65
CA ARG A 71 -5.12 -3.71 -4.83
C ARG A 71 -4.90 -3.39 -3.35
N LEU A 72 -4.16 -2.32 -3.05
CA LEU A 72 -3.97 -1.89 -1.67
C LEU A 72 -5.29 -1.44 -1.04
N ARG A 73 -6.06 -0.62 -1.76
CA ARG A 73 -7.39 -0.18 -1.34
C ARG A 73 -8.30 -1.36 -1.02
N ASP A 74 -8.39 -2.33 -1.92
CA ASP A 74 -9.27 -3.50 -1.74
C ASP A 74 -8.86 -4.33 -0.53
N ARG A 75 -7.55 -4.51 -0.31
CA ARG A 75 -7.05 -5.20 0.88
C ARG A 75 -7.36 -4.45 2.17
N LEU A 76 -7.16 -3.13 2.19
CA LEU A 76 -7.48 -2.31 3.37
C LEU A 76 -8.98 -2.37 3.69
N LEU A 77 -9.82 -2.23 2.67
CA LEU A 77 -11.28 -2.37 2.83
C LEU A 77 -11.65 -3.75 3.32
N ASN A 78 -11.15 -4.81 2.68
CA ASN A 78 -11.41 -6.18 3.13
C ASN A 78 -10.97 -6.39 4.57
N THR A 79 -9.84 -5.81 4.99
CA THR A 79 -9.34 -5.92 6.37
C THR A 79 -10.23 -5.17 7.37
N LEU A 80 -10.79 -4.02 6.97
CA LEU A 80 -11.76 -3.27 7.78
C LEU A 80 -13.08 -4.03 7.95
N PHE A 81 -13.55 -4.72 6.91
CA PHE A 81 -14.84 -5.42 6.92
C PHE A 81 -14.77 -6.88 7.39
N PHE A 82 -13.61 -7.54 7.31
CA PHE A 82 -13.35 -8.81 7.99
C PHE A 82 -13.15 -8.53 9.49
N ILE A 83 -14.24 -8.32 10.21
CA ILE A 83 -14.30 -8.40 11.69
C ILE A 83 -14.42 -9.87 12.08
#